data_AF-A0A258YXC9-F1
#
_entry.id   AF-A0A258YXC9-F1
#
_cell.length_a   1.000
_cell.length_b   1.000
_cell.length_c   1.000
_cell.angle_alpha   90.00
_cell.angle_beta   90.00
_cell.angle_gamma   90.00
#
_symmetry.space_group_name_H-M   'P 1'
#
loop_
_entity.id
_entity.type
_entity.pdbx_description
1 polymer ?
#
loop_
_entity_poly.entity_id
_entity_poly.type
_entity_poly.pdbx_seq_one_letter_code
_entity_poly.pdbx_strand_id
1 'polypeptide(L)'
;MPMVNIAGKDYEAVEEKVELTEGHWEVVNFLREYYAEYQIAPAVRVLTKAIGKKLGPDKGNNKYLYELFPYGPAKQACKIAGLPKPTGCI
;
A
#
# COMPACT_ATOMS: atom_id res chain seq x y z
N MET A 1 -3.58 32.65 0.49
CA MET A 1 -4.57 31.68 1.00
C MET A 1 -3.79 30.64 1.80
N PRO A 2 -4.22 30.33 3.04
CA PRO A 2 -3.35 29.85 4.10
C PRO A 2 -2.91 28.40 3.93
N MET A 3 -1.66 28.17 4.33
CA MET A 3 -1.06 26.96 4.90
C MET A 3 -1.94 25.70 4.93
N VAL A 4 -1.67 24.77 4.01
CA VAL A 4 -1.78 23.34 4.30
C VAL A 4 -0.35 22.83 4.43
N ASN A 5 0.11 22.85 5.68
CA ASN A 5 1.36 22.28 6.11
C ASN A 5 1.14 20.77 6.28
N ILE A 6 1.39 20.00 5.21
CA ILE A 6 1.58 18.55 5.31
C ILE A 6 2.98 18.29 4.79
N ALA A 7 3.86 17.91 5.72
CA ALA A 7 5.25 17.60 5.51
C ALA A 7 5.43 16.61 4.35
N GLY A 8 6.47 16.86 3.56
CA GLY A 8 6.64 16.32 2.22
C GLY A 8 6.56 14.80 2.11
N LYS A 9 5.91 14.36 1.03
CA LYS A 9 6.52 13.47 0.05
C LYS A 9 5.63 13.40 -1.18
N ASP A 10 5.87 14.37 -2.04
CA ASP A 10 5.61 14.36 -3.47
C ASP A 10 5.80 12.96 -4.07
N TYR A 11 4.68 12.33 -4.46
CA TYR A 11 4.44 11.51 -5.65
C TYR A 11 5.62 10.76 -6.33
N GLU A 12 6.53 10.11 -5.61
CA GLU A 12 7.48 9.16 -6.22
C GLU A 12 6.81 7.80 -6.50
N ALA A 13 5.78 7.78 -7.36
CA ALA A 13 5.37 6.56 -8.07
C ALA A 13 6.09 6.43 -9.43
N VAL A 14 7.02 7.35 -9.73
CA VAL A 14 7.62 7.51 -11.06
C VAL A 14 9.05 6.97 -11.17
N GLU A 15 9.77 6.76 -10.05
CA GLU A 15 11.19 6.32 -10.12
C GLU A 15 11.39 4.80 -10.11
N GLU A 16 10.44 4.03 -9.60
CA GLU A 16 10.44 2.58 -9.77
C GLU A 16 9.55 2.29 -10.99
N LYS A 17 10.13 1.90 -12.13
CA LYS A 17 9.38 1.45 -13.32
C LYS A 17 8.66 0.12 -13.05
N VAL A 18 7.80 0.07 -12.04
CA VAL A 18 7.01 -1.10 -11.67
C VAL A 18 5.67 -0.96 -12.36
N GLU A 19 5.36 -1.92 -13.22
CA GLU A 19 4.05 -2.03 -13.84
C GLU A 19 3.01 -2.33 -12.76
N LEU A 20 2.25 -1.30 -12.37
CA LEU A 20 1.14 -1.42 -11.43
C LEU A 20 0.00 -2.21 -12.09
N THR A 21 0.05 -3.53 -11.95
CA THR A 21 -1.06 -4.43 -12.34
C THR A 21 -2.28 -4.25 -11.44
N GLU A 22 -3.41 -4.86 -11.79
CA GLU A 22 -4.64 -4.83 -10.98
C GLU A 22 -4.40 -5.27 -9.52
N GLY A 23 -3.53 -6.25 -9.29
CA GLY A 23 -3.17 -6.69 -7.94
C GLY A 23 -2.50 -5.60 -7.10
N HIS A 24 -1.75 -4.68 -7.72
CA HIS A 24 -1.17 -3.54 -7.02
C HIS A 24 -2.25 -2.52 -6.63
N TRP A 25 -3.17 -2.23 -7.56
CA TRP A 25 -4.27 -1.29 -7.35
C TRP A 25 -5.25 -1.78 -6.30
N GLU A 26 -5.51 -3.09 -6.21
CA GLU A 26 -6.31 -3.71 -5.14
C GLU A 26 -5.74 -3.38 -3.75
N VAL A 27 -4.44 -3.56 -3.57
CA VAL A 27 -3.74 -3.28 -2.31
C VAL A 27 -3.74 -1.79 -2.00
N VAL A 28 -3.48 -0.94 -3.00
CA VAL A 28 -3.45 0.52 -2.86
C VAL A 28 -4.83 1.10 -2.54
N ASN A 29 -5.88 0.64 -3.21
CA ASN A 29 -7.25 1.08 -2.94
C ASN A 29 -7.71 0.63 -1.56
N PHE A 30 -7.42 -0.62 -1.17
CA PHE A 30 -7.70 -1.09 0.18
C PHE A 30 -7.02 -0.23 1.24
N LEU A 31 -5.75 0.14 1.03
CA LEU A 31 -5.02 1.03 1.92
C LEU A 31 -5.68 2.40 2.04
N ARG A 32 -6.16 2.97 0.93
CA ARG A 32 -6.84 4.27 0.91
C ARG A 32 -8.19 4.23 1.62
N GLU A 33 -8.99 3.21 1.35
CA GLU A 33 -10.30 3.02 2.02
C GLU A 33 -10.11 2.78 3.52
N TYR A 34 -9.19 1.90 3.89
CA TYR A 34 -8.91 1.60 5.30
C TYR A 34 -8.36 2.84 6.03
N TYR A 35 -7.49 3.63 5.39
CA TYR A 35 -7.02 4.87 5.97
C TYR A 35 -8.13 5.93 6.05
N ALA A 36 -9.01 6.02 5.06
CA ALA A 36 -10.15 6.92 5.10
C ALA A 36 -11.08 6.58 6.29
N GLU A 37 -11.31 5.29 6.55
CA GLU A 37 -12.19 4.81 7.62
C GLU A 37 -11.53 4.84 9.01
N TYR A 38 -10.28 4.39 9.14
CA TYR A 38 -9.61 4.19 10.43
C TYR A 38 -8.48 5.18 10.72
N GLN A 39 -8.10 6.04 9.75
CA GLN A 39 -6.94 6.95 9.82
C GLN A 39 -5.61 6.25 10.18
N ILE A 40 -5.53 4.94 9.93
CA ILE A 40 -4.39 4.07 10.27
C ILE A 40 -4.04 3.21 9.06
N ALA A 41 -2.75 3.00 8.78
CA ALA A 41 -2.32 2.10 7.72
C ALA A 41 -2.43 0.62 8.17
N PRO A 42 -3.15 -0.25 7.44
CA PRO A 42 -3.27 -1.66 7.76
C PRO A 42 -1.96 -2.42 7.50
N ALA A 43 -1.68 -3.41 8.34
CA ALA A 43 -0.47 -4.23 8.23
C ALA A 43 -0.55 -5.25 7.07
N VAL A 44 0.62 -5.78 6.67
CA VAL A 44 0.75 -6.76 5.58
C VAL A 44 -0.15 -8.00 5.74
N ARG A 45 -0.40 -8.42 6.99
CA ARG A 45 -1.30 -9.54 7.30
C ARG A 45 -2.74 -9.30 6.85
N VAL A 46 -3.23 -8.07 6.97
CA VAL A 46 -4.59 -7.71 6.54
C VAL A 46 -4.65 -7.70 5.01
N LEU A 47 -3.62 -7.15 4.37
CA LEU A 47 -3.48 -7.14 2.91
C LEU A 47 -3.49 -8.57 2.34
N THR A 48 -2.69 -9.48 2.87
CA THR A 48 -2.65 -10.88 2.42
C THR A 48 -4.02 -11.56 2.54
N LYS A 49 -4.73 -11.33 3.64
CA LYS A 49 -6.09 -11.87 3.81
C LYS A 49 -7.10 -11.25 2.84
N ALA A 50 -7.05 -9.94 2.62
CA ALA A 50 -7.96 -9.24 1.70
C ALA A 50 -7.77 -9.74 0.26
N ILE A 51 -6.51 -9.82 -0.19
CA ILE A 51 -6.16 -10.37 -1.50
C ILE A 51 -6.58 -11.83 -1.61
N GLY A 52 -6.39 -12.65 -0.57
CA GLY A 52 -6.84 -14.04 -0.56
C GLY A 52 -8.34 -14.22 -0.61
N LYS A 53 -9.10 -13.29 -0.03
CA LYS A 53 -10.57 -13.30 -0.14
C LYS A 53 -11.05 -12.84 -1.51
N LYS A 54 -10.38 -11.86 -2.12
CA LYS A 54 -10.85 -11.20 -3.35
C LYS A 54 -10.38 -11.92 -4.62
N LEU A 55 -9.12 -12.32 -4.67
CA LEU A 55 -8.49 -13.00 -5.81
C LEU A 55 -8.37 -14.52 -5.62
N GLY A 56 -8.72 -15.04 -4.44
CA GLY A 56 -8.60 -16.44 -4.07
C GLY A 56 -7.30 -16.78 -3.33
N PRO A 57 -7.24 -17.95 -2.65
CA PRO A 57 -6.12 -18.33 -1.80
C PRO A 57 -4.80 -18.49 -2.56
N ASP A 58 -4.85 -18.78 -3.87
CA ASP A 58 -3.68 -18.86 -4.75
C ASP A 58 -2.95 -17.53 -4.90
N LYS A 59 -3.70 -16.42 -4.98
CA LYS A 59 -3.17 -15.07 -5.09
C LYS A 59 -3.04 -14.38 -3.72
N GLY A 60 -3.76 -14.87 -2.71
CA GLY A 60 -3.70 -14.41 -1.33
C GLY A 60 -2.53 -14.91 -0.50
N ASN A 61 -1.38 -15.14 -1.11
CA ASN A 61 -0.24 -15.68 -0.39
C ASN A 61 0.87 -14.64 -0.26
N ASN A 62 1.79 -14.90 0.67
CA ASN A 62 2.91 -14.01 0.92
C ASN A 62 3.80 -13.89 -0.35
N LYS A 63 4.02 -15.01 -1.06
CA LYS A 63 4.82 -15.07 -2.27
C LYS A 63 4.34 -14.09 -3.36
N TYR A 64 3.06 -14.12 -3.71
CA TYR A 64 2.40 -13.25 -4.70
C TYR A 64 2.52 -11.78 -4.30
N LEU A 65 2.32 -11.45 -3.03
CA LEU A 65 2.51 -10.09 -2.56
C LEU A 65 3.96 -9.63 -2.64
N TYR A 66 4.93 -10.51 -2.40
CA TYR A 66 6.35 -10.21 -2.61
C TYR A 66 6.73 -10.20 -4.10
N GLU A 67 6.00 -10.89 -4.98
CA GLU A 67 6.16 -10.78 -6.44
C GLU A 67 5.67 -9.42 -6.95
N LEU A 68 4.54 -8.92 -6.43
CA LEU A 68 4.05 -7.56 -6.72
C LEU A 68 4.94 -6.49 -6.06
N PHE A 69 5.31 -6.70 -4.80
CA PHE A 69 6.03 -5.74 -3.98
C PHE A 69 7.30 -6.37 -3.38
N PRO A 70 8.39 -6.50 -4.16
CA PRO A 70 9.61 -7.19 -3.73
C PRO A 70 10.33 -6.51 -2.56
N TYR A 71 10.16 -5.19 -2.41
CA TYR A 71 10.75 -4.43 -1.30
C TYR A 71 9.86 -4.37 -0.05
N GLY A 72 8.70 -5.04 -0.08
CA GLY A 72 7.79 -5.15 1.05
C GLY A 72 6.39 -4.65 0.71
N PRO A 73 5.35 -5.51 0.79
CA PRO A 73 3.99 -5.16 0.35
C PRO A 73 3.40 -3.98 1.09
N ALA A 74 3.50 -3.96 2.43
CA ALA A 74 3.01 -2.83 3.21
C ALA A 74 3.79 -1.54 2.92
N LYS A 75 5.12 -1.61 2.80
CA LYS A 75 5.97 -0.41 2.63
C LYS A 75 5.83 0.20 1.24
N GLN A 76 5.92 -0.61 0.19
CA GLN A 76 5.72 -0.15 -1.19
C GLN A 76 4.27 0.26 -1.42
N ALA A 77 3.30 -0.52 -0.98
CA ALA A 77 1.91 -0.15 -1.20
C ALA A 77 1.51 1.11 -0.44
N CYS A 78 2.00 1.35 0.78
CA CYS A 78 1.80 2.66 1.45
C CYS A 78 2.48 3.80 0.69
N LYS A 79 3.69 3.58 0.13
CA LYS A 79 4.38 4.58 -0.71
C LYS A 79 3.54 4.91 -1.96
N ILE A 80 3.05 3.89 -2.67
CA ILE A 80 2.24 4.04 -3.90
C ILE A 80 0.85 4.62 -3.57
N ALA A 81 0.27 4.25 -2.43
CA ALA A 81 -1.01 4.79 -1.99
C ALA A 81 -0.97 6.28 -1.63
N GLY A 82 0.23 6.85 -1.47
CA GLY A 82 0.41 8.23 -1.04
C GLY A 82 0.10 8.42 0.44
N LEU A 83 0.15 7.35 1.23
CA LEU A 83 -0.11 7.41 2.66
C LEU A 83 1.14 7.89 3.39
N PRO A 84 0.99 8.75 4.43
CA PRO A 84 2.12 9.15 5.26
C PRO A 84 2.77 7.89 5.83
N LYS A 85 4.09 7.77 5.70
CA LYS A 85 4.82 6.61 6.24
C LYS A 85 4.43 6.45 7.72
N PRO A 86 4.17 5.22 8.20
CA PRO A 86 4.02 5.01 9.63
C PRO A 86 5.30 5.49 10.32
N THR A 87 5.20 6.63 11.00
CA THR A 87 6.24 7.14 11.90
C THR A 87 6.28 6.18 13.09
N GLY A 88 7.08 5.13 12.95
CA GLY A 88 7.23 4.07 13.94
C GLY A 88 8.48 3.25 13.66
N CYS A 89 9.59 3.92 13.33
CA CYS A 89 10.92 3.34 13.48
C CYS A 89 11.60 4.06 14.66
N ILE A 90 11.46 3.47 15.85
CA ILE A 90 12.54 3.37 16.85
C ILE A 90 12.82 1.89 16.98
#